data_AF-A0A0M3JIP9-F1
#
_entry.id   AF-A0A0M3JIP9-F1
#
_cell.length_a   1.000
_cell.length_b   1.000
_cell.length_c   1.000
_cell.angle_alpha   90.00
_cell.angle_beta   90.00
_cell.angle_gamma   90.00
#
_symmetry.space_group_name_H-M   'P 1'
#
loop_
_entity.id
_entity.type
_entity.pdbx_description
1 polymer ?
#
loop_
_entity_poly.entity_id
_entity_poly.type
_entity_poly.pdbx_seq_one_letter_code
_entity_poly.pdbx_strand_id
1 'polypeptide(L)'
;LDGESSLKQRQIISSMGSASLDFTPPQFTATVYCEQPNNQIYRFSGYLEHENGAKEAVDKVNLLLRGCEVRNTDFVEGIVLYAGSI
;
A
#
# COMPACT_ATOMS: atom_id res chain seq x y z
N LEU A 1 -13.36 -10.16 -1.68
CA LEU A 1 -14.09 -8.88 -1.57
C LEU A 1 -15.25 -8.77 -2.56
N ASP A 2 -15.11 -9.37 -3.73
CA ASP A 2 -15.97 -9.22 -4.90
C ASP A 2 -16.44 -10.57 -5.49
N GLY A 3 -16.25 -11.67 -4.76
CA GLY A 3 -16.59 -13.02 -5.22
C GLY A 3 -15.57 -13.63 -6.18
N GLU A 4 -14.48 -12.94 -6.49
CA GLU A 4 -13.40 -13.50 -7.31
C GLU A 4 -12.57 -14.52 -6.51
N SER A 5 -12.22 -15.63 -7.17
CA SER A 5 -11.38 -16.71 -6.61
C SER A 5 -9.91 -16.61 -7.01
N SER A 6 -9.59 -15.78 -8.01
CA SER A 6 -8.22 -15.58 -8.49
C SER A 6 -7.42 -14.70 -7.53
N LEU A 7 -6.16 -15.08 -7.33
CA LEU A 7 -5.20 -14.23 -6.62
C LEU A 7 -4.93 -12.96 -7.43
N LYS A 8 -4.78 -11.85 -6.72
CA LYS A 8 -4.33 -10.57 -7.30
C LYS A 8 -2.92 -10.31 -6.83
N GLN A 9 -2.01 -10.11 -7.77
CA GLN A 9 -0.64 -9.72 -7.45
C GLN A 9 -0.65 -8.30 -6.88
N ARG A 10 0.07 -8.11 -5.77
CA ARG A 10 0.33 -6.81 -5.15
C ARG A 10 1.82 -6.56 -5.18
N GLN A 11 2.20 -5.30 -5.32
CA GLN A 11 3.59 -4.90 -5.46
C GLN A 11 3.92 -3.78 -4.49
N ILE A 12 5.11 -3.84 -3.92
CA ILE A 12 5.67 -2.74 -3.14
C ILE A 12 5.94 -1.54 -4.05
N ILE A 13 6.01 -0.36 -3.43
CA ILE A 13 6.40 0.88 -4.09
C ILE A 13 7.83 0.72 -4.64
N SER A 14 8.07 1.21 -5.85
CA SER A 14 9.30 0.87 -6.60
C SER A 14 10.56 1.42 -5.92
N SER A 15 10.49 2.58 -5.27
CA SER A 15 11.58 3.12 -4.44
C SER A 15 11.91 2.25 -3.22
N MET A 16 10.98 1.42 -2.76
CA MET A 16 11.16 0.46 -1.67
C MET A 16 11.55 -0.94 -2.19
N GLY A 17 11.58 -1.10 -3.53
CA GLY A 17 11.75 -2.36 -4.26
C GLY A 17 13.10 -3.07 -4.08
N SER A 18 14.13 -2.36 -3.65
CA SER A 18 15.49 -2.91 -3.48
C SER A 18 15.76 -3.41 -2.06
N ALA A 19 14.73 -3.74 -1.28
CA ALA A 19 14.86 -4.15 0.11
C ALA A 19 15.40 -5.60 0.24
N SER A 20 16.70 -5.75 -0.02
CA SER A 20 17.57 -6.60 0.78
C SER A 20 17.96 -5.93 2.12
N LEU A 21 17.35 -4.77 2.41
CA LEU A 21 17.48 -4.00 3.63
C LEU A 21 16.23 -4.25 4.46
N ASP A 22 16.41 -4.71 5.70
CA ASP A 22 15.35 -4.81 6.70
C ASP A 22 14.59 -3.48 6.76
N PHE A 23 13.32 -3.48 6.33
CA PHE A 23 12.48 -2.31 6.49
C PHE A 23 12.38 -2.02 7.98
N THR A 24 12.84 -0.85 8.39
CA THR A 24 12.82 -0.42 9.78
C THR A 24 11.76 0.66 9.90
N PRO A 25 10.54 0.36 10.40
CA PRO A 25 9.43 1.31 10.41
C PRO A 25 9.79 2.68 11.03
N PRO A 26 10.59 2.77 12.11
CA PRO A 26 11.03 4.06 12.66
C PRO A 26 11.88 4.93 11.73
N GLN A 27 12.46 4.37 10.67
CA GLN A 27 13.29 5.09 9.69
C GLN A 27 12.51 5.52 8.45
N PHE A 28 11.21 5.21 8.37
CA PHE A 28 10.38 5.66 7.26
C PHE A 28 10.09 7.17 7.39
N THR A 29 10.66 7.97 6.48
CA THR A 29 10.57 9.44 6.51
C THR A 29 9.64 10.04 5.47
N ALA A 30 9.12 9.23 4.54
CA ALA A 30 8.27 9.72 3.47
C ALA A 30 6.81 9.94 3.94
N THR A 31 6.08 10.84 3.25
CA THR A 31 4.67 11.13 3.57
C THR A 31 3.75 10.55 2.51
N VAL A 32 2.71 9.83 2.93
CA VAL A 32 1.68 9.31 2.00
C VAL A 32 0.54 10.31 1.87
N TYR A 33 0.27 10.74 0.65
CA TYR A 33 -0.92 11.53 0.30
C TYR A 33 -1.88 10.66 -0.50
N CYS A 34 -3.16 10.65 -0.14
CA CYS A 34 -4.16 9.85 -0.83
C CYS A 34 -5.53 10.52 -0.80
N GLU A 35 -6.41 10.05 -1.68
CA GLU A 35 -7.80 10.49 -1.71
C GLU A 35 -8.55 10.19 -0.39
N GLN A 36 -9.68 10.85 -0.17
CA GLN A 36 -10.54 10.53 0.97
C GLN A 36 -11.08 9.09 0.85
N PRO A 37 -11.31 8.40 1.98
CA PRO A 37 -11.88 7.06 1.96
C PRO A 37 -13.20 7.04 1.17
N ASN A 38 -13.32 6.11 0.23
CA ASN A 38 -14.49 5.95 -0.61
C ASN A 38 -14.78 4.46 -0.88
N ASN A 39 -15.87 4.15 -1.58
CA ASN A 39 -16.32 2.78 -1.83
C ASN A 39 -15.82 2.17 -3.15
N GLN A 40 -14.90 2.83 -3.86
CA GLN A 40 -14.41 2.38 -5.15
C GLN A 40 -13.26 1.38 -4.98
N ILE A 41 -13.56 0.13 -4.62
CA ILE A 41 -12.55 -0.90 -4.29
C ILE A 41 -11.55 -1.25 -5.42
N TYR A 42 -11.84 -0.86 -6.66
CA TYR A 42 -10.98 -1.06 -7.82
C TYR A 42 -10.15 0.16 -8.22
N ARG A 43 -10.31 1.27 -7.49
CA ARG A 43 -9.61 2.53 -7.72
C ARG A 43 -8.95 2.97 -6.42
N PHE A 44 -7.70 3.38 -6.56
CA PHE A 44 -6.98 4.07 -5.50
C PHE A 44 -6.07 5.08 -6.17
N SER A 45 -6.06 6.31 -5.67
CA SER A 45 -5.16 7.36 -6.12
C SER A 45 -4.46 8.01 -4.94
N GLY A 46 -3.14 7.88 -4.93
CA GLY A 46 -2.26 8.55 -3.99
C GLY A 46 -0.85 8.71 -4.54
N TYR A 47 0.01 9.31 -3.73
CA TYR A 47 1.44 9.36 -3.98
C TYR A 47 2.21 9.36 -2.67
N LEU A 48 3.43 8.84 -2.73
CA LEU A 48 4.44 8.97 -1.70
C LEU A 48 5.30 10.20 -2.02
N GLU A 49 5.45 11.11 -1.06
CA GLU A 49 6.36 12.26 -1.16
C GLU A 49 7.60 11.99 -0.30
N HIS A 50 8.77 11.92 -0.94
CA HIS A 50 10.05 11.76 -0.27
C HIS A 50 10.56 13.09 0.30
N GLU A 51 11.52 13.04 1.22
CA GLU A 51 12.10 14.23 1.86
C GLU A 51 12.73 15.22 0.86
N ASN A 52 13.19 14.72 -0.30
CA ASN A 52 13.72 15.55 -1.38
C ASN A 52 12.62 16.16 -2.29
N GLY A 53 11.34 15.97 -1.96
CA GLY A 53 10.19 16.44 -2.73
C GLY A 53 9.82 15.57 -3.94
N ALA A 54 10.55 14.48 -4.21
CA ALA A 54 10.18 13.54 -5.26
C ALA A 54 8.86 12.86 -4.93
N LYS A 55 8.02 12.67 -5.96
CA LYS A 55 6.70 12.03 -5.84
C LYS A 55 6.66 10.73 -6.61
N GLU A 56 6.19 9.69 -5.96
CA GLU A 56 5.98 8.38 -6.56
C GLU A 56 4.51 7.98 -6.45
N ALA A 57 3.92 7.52 -7.55
CA ALA A 57 2.51 7.15 -7.58
C ALA A 57 2.26 5.91 -6.69
N VAL A 58 1.16 5.96 -5.93
CA VAL A 58 0.61 4.83 -5.19
C VAL A 58 -0.77 4.54 -5.77
N ASP A 59 -0.97 3.34 -6.26
CA ASP A 59 -2.25 2.92 -6.84
C ASP A 59 -2.76 1.62 -6.21
N LYS A 60 -3.84 1.05 -6.77
CA LYS A 60 -4.46 -0.18 -6.25
C LYS A 60 -3.47 -1.33 -6.14
N VAL A 61 -2.46 -1.45 -7.00
CA VAL A 61 -1.50 -2.57 -6.96
C VAL A 61 -0.65 -2.54 -5.68
N ASN A 62 -0.51 -1.37 -5.05
CA ASN A 62 0.22 -1.18 -3.80
C ASN A 62 -0.67 -1.28 -2.55
N LEU A 63 -2.00 -1.42 -2.74
CA LEU A 63 -2.98 -1.38 -1.66
C LEU A 63 -3.47 -2.77 -1.28
N LEU A 64 -3.49 -3.04 0.03
CA LEU A 64 -4.23 -4.14 0.63
C LEU A 64 -5.52 -3.59 1.26
N LEU A 65 -6.65 -4.16 0.89
CA LEU A 65 -7.96 -3.78 1.42
C LEU A 65 -8.34 -4.68 2.59
N ARG A 66 -9.02 -4.12 3.59
CA ARG A 66 -9.65 -4.89 4.66
C ARG A 66 -10.54 -5.97 4.07
N GLY A 67 -10.41 -7.21 4.54
CA GLY A 67 -11.17 -8.35 4.04
C GLY A 67 -10.53 -9.10 2.87
N CYS A 68 -9.36 -8.65 2.39
CA CYS A 68 -8.46 -9.51 1.61
C CYS A 68 -7.75 -10.51 2.53
N GLU A 69 -7.42 -11.68 1.98
CA GLU A 69 -6.53 -12.65 2.60
C GLU A 69 -5.18 -12.61 1.85
N VAL A 70 -4.08 -12.40 2.58
CA VAL A 70 -2.73 -12.48 2.02
C VAL A 70 -2.35 -13.96 1.92
N ARG A 71 -1.91 -14.39 0.74
CA ARG A 71 -1.57 -15.78 0.43
C ARG A 71 -0.26 -15.82 -0.37
N ASN A 72 0.48 -16.92 -0.26
CA ASN A 72 1.77 -17.14 -0.94
C ASN A 72 2.83 -16.07 -0.61
N THR A 73 2.84 -15.58 0.63
CA THR A 73 3.83 -14.62 1.13
C THR A 73 3.95 -14.85 2.64
N ASP A 74 5.17 -14.86 3.18
CA ASP A 74 5.40 -15.15 4.60
C ASP A 74 4.85 -14.05 5.51
N PHE A 75 5.16 -12.79 5.19
CA PHE A 75 4.68 -11.62 5.89
C PHE A 75 4.59 -10.40 4.97
N VAL A 76 3.86 -9.39 5.41
CA VAL A 76 3.80 -8.08 4.76
C VAL A 76 3.98 -7.01 5.83
N GLU A 77 4.82 -6.02 5.53
CA GLU A 77 4.94 -4.80 6.30
C GLU A 77 4.34 -3.65 5.51
N GLY A 78 3.65 -2.74 6.19
CA GLY A 78 2.97 -1.64 5.52
C GLY A 78 2.39 -0.62 6.48
N ILE A 79 1.81 0.42 5.90
CA ILE A 79 1.24 1.56 6.62
C ILE A 79 -0.29 1.51 6.49
N VAL A 80 -0.98 1.69 7.61
CA VAL A 80 -2.45 1.77 7.62
C VAL A 80 -2.88 3.16 7.15
N LEU A 81 -3.59 3.23 6.03
CA LEU A 81 -4.13 4.49 5.49
C LEU A 81 -5.53 4.81 6.01
N TYR A 82 -6.40 3.79 6.06
CA TYR A 82 -7.77 3.93 6.50
C TYR A 82 -8.06 2.92 7.62
N ALA A 83 -8.30 3.43 8.81
CA ALA A 83 -8.87 2.66 9.92
C ALA A 83 -10.38 2.95 9.95
N GLY A 84 -11.21 1.90 10.00
CA GLY A 84 -12.65 2.07 10.03
C GLY A 84 -13.12 2.98 11.16
N SER A 85 -14.26 3.63 10.97
CA SER A 85 -14.97 4.33 12.04
C SER A 85 -15.51 3.34 13.06
N ILE A 86 -15.39 3.68 14.35
CA ILE A 86 -16.04 2.98 15.46
C ILE A 86 -17.56 3.15 15.36
#